data_AF-A0AAD9QSB1-F1
#
_entry.id   AF-A0AAD9QSB1-F1
#
_cell.length_a   1.000
_cell.length_b   1.000
_cell.length_c   1.000
_cell.angle_alpha   90.00
_cell.angle_beta   90.00
_cell.angle_gamma   90.00
#
_symmetry.space_group_name_H-M   'P 1'
#
loop_
_entity.id
_entity.type
_entity.pdbx_description
1 polymer ?
#
loop_
_entity_poly.entity_id
_entity_poly.type
_entity_poly.pdbx_seq_one_letter_code
_entity_poly.pdbx_strand_id
1 'polypeptide(L)' 'MVESGPNSQVSSAREALEALVEISKLLNTGLDPESLAICVKLCEAGVNPEALATVVQEIRREAAALQVS' A
#
# COMPACT_ATOMS: atom_id res chain seq x y z
N MET A 1 15.98 10.60 -29.23
CA MET A 1 16.00 11.52 -28.08
C MET A 1 15.19 10.87 -26.97
N VAL A 2 15.82 10.05 -26.12
CA VAL A 2 15.15 9.51 -24.92
C VAL A 2 15.69 10.32 -23.76
N GLU A 3 14.90 11.28 -23.28
CA GLU A 3 15.17 11.94 -22.02
C GLU A 3 14.89 10.96 -20.88
N SER A 4 15.86 10.10 -20.57
CA SER A 4 15.89 9.34 -19.33
C SER A 4 16.31 10.27 -18.19
N GLY A 5 15.43 11.22 -17.85
CA GLY A 5 15.55 12.00 -16.63
C GLY A 5 14.93 11.23 -15.44
N PRO A 6 15.30 11.56 -14.18
CA PRO A 6 14.70 10.96 -12.98
C PRO A 6 13.16 11.11 -12.92
N ASN A 7 12.61 12.03 -13.72
CA ASN A 7 11.18 12.27 -13.85
C ASN A 7 10.40 11.07 -14.42
N SER A 8 11.01 10.25 -15.27
CA SER A 8 10.37 9.07 -15.87
C SER A 8 10.18 7.91 -14.87
N GLN A 9 11.11 7.76 -13.91
CA GLN A 9 10.99 6.74 -12.87
C GLN A 9 9.92 7.13 -11.84
N VAL A 10 9.82 8.41 -11.51
CA VAL A 10 8.79 8.93 -10.60
C VAL A 10 7.40 8.79 -11.21
N SER A 11 7.24 9.01 -12.53
CA SER A 11 5.96 8.77 -13.20
C SER A 11 5.57 7.29 -13.20
N SER A 12 6.51 6.38 -13.48
CA SER A 12 6.22 4.95 -13.51
C SER A 12 5.87 4.38 -12.12
N ALA A 13 6.56 4.84 -11.06
CA ALA A 13 6.23 4.43 -9.69
C ALA A 13 4.85 4.93 -9.26
N ARG A 14 4.46 6.13 -9.69
CA ARG A 14 3.14 6.70 -9.43
C ARG A 14 2.04 5.91 -10.14
N GLU A 15 2.23 5.60 -11.42
CA GLU A 15 1.28 4.78 -12.19
C GLU A 15 1.11 3.38 -11.57
N ALA A 16 2.21 2.76 -11.14
CA ALA A 16 2.16 1.46 -10.46
C ALA A 16 1.37 1.54 -9.14
N LEU A 17 1.57 2.59 -8.34
CA LEU A 17 0.82 2.79 -7.10
C LEU A 17 -0.66 3.06 -7.38
N GLU A 18 -1.00 3.85 -8.41
CA GLU A 18 -2.38 4.10 -8.82
C GLU A 18 -3.09 2.81 -9.23
N ALA A 19 -2.43 1.95 -10.03
CA ALA A 19 -2.95 0.63 -10.38
C ALA A 19 -3.16 -0.26 -9.15
N LEU A 20 -2.23 -0.26 -8.19
CA LEU A 20 -2.36 -1.01 -6.94
C LEU A 20 -3.54 -0.49 -6.08
N VAL A 21 -3.78 0.82 -6.05
CA VAL A 21 -4.94 1.41 -5.36
C VAL A 21 -6.24 0.96 -6.01
N GLU A 22 -6.31 0.90 -7.34
CA GLU A 22 -7.49 0.38 -8.04
C GLU A 22 -7.74 -1.10 -7.72
N ILE A 23 -6.70 -1.93 -7.76
CA ILE A 23 -6.79 -3.35 -7.37
C ILE A 23 -7.27 -3.49 -5.92
N SER A 24 -6.72 -2.68 -5.01
CA SER A 24 -7.10 -2.66 -3.60
C SER A 24 -8.59 -2.32 -3.40
N LYS A 25 -9.11 -1.37 -4.19
CA LYS A 25 -10.54 -1.01 -4.20
C LYS A 25 -11.41 -2.12 -4.75
N LEU A 26 -11.00 -2.77 -5.85
CA LEU A 26 -11.71 -3.89 -6.45
C LEU A 26 -11.80 -5.10 -5.52
N LEU A 27 -10.72 -5.40 -4.80
CA LEU A 27 -10.67 -6.47 -3.80
C LEU A 27 -11.28 -6.06 -2.45
N ASN A 28 -11.72 -4.81 -2.34
CA ASN A 28 -12.36 -4.25 -1.16
C ASN A 28 -11.54 -4.48 0.13
N THR A 29 -10.20 -4.38 0.03
CA THR A 29 -9.27 -4.56 1.18
C THR A 29 -9.46 -3.46 2.23
N GLY A 30 -10.07 -2.35 1.82
CA GLY A 30 -10.31 -1.17 2.64
C GLY A 30 -9.06 -0.37 2.94
N LEU A 31 -7.91 -0.66 2.32
CA LEU A 31 -6.69 0.13 2.50
C LEU A 31 -6.81 1.46 1.76
N ASP A 32 -6.58 2.54 2.50
CA ASP A 32 -6.42 3.87 1.92
C ASP A 32 -5.10 3.98 1.14
N PRO A 33 -4.97 4.96 0.23
CA PRO A 33 -3.78 5.10 -0.63
C PRO A 33 -2.48 5.31 0.14
N GLU A 34 -2.55 5.93 1.32
CA GLU A 34 -1.38 6.20 2.18
C GLU A 34 -0.92 4.91 2.87
N SER A 35 -1.83 4.15 3.46
CA SER A 35 -1.59 2.81 4.02
C SER A 35 -1.03 1.86 2.97
N LEU A 36 -1.56 1.88 1.74
CA LEU A 36 -1.05 1.03 0.66
C LEU A 36 0.38 1.42 0.27
N ALA A 37 0.69 2.71 0.19
CA ALA A 37 2.06 3.18 -0.09
C ALA A 37 3.05 2.76 1.02
N ILE A 38 2.61 2.76 2.29
CA ILE A 38 3.42 2.24 3.41
C ILE A 38 3.65 0.73 3.24
N CYS A 39 2.60 -0.03 2.92
CA CYS A 39 2.73 -1.47 2.69
C CYS A 39 3.70 -1.79 1.55
N VAL A 40 3.66 -1.02 0.44
CA VAL A 40 4.61 -1.17 -0.67
C VAL A 40 6.04 -0.94 -0.19
N LYS A 41 6.31 0.14 0.55
CA LYS A 41 7.65 0.41 1.10
C LYS A 41 8.15 -0.68 2.04
N LEU A 42 7.26 -1.26 2.85
CA LEU A 42 7.61 -2.37 3.74
C LEU A 42 7.92 -3.64 2.93
N CYS A 43 7.13 -3.94 1.91
CA CYS A 43 7.41 -5.05 0.99
C CYS A 43 8.73 -4.85 0.23
N GLU A 44 9.04 -3.63 -0.22
CA GLU A 44 10.33 -3.27 -0.84
C GLU A 44 11.50 -3.43 0.12
N ALA A 45 11.29 -3.24 1.42
CA ALA A 45 12.28 -3.49 2.47
C ALA A 45 12.46 -4.99 2.79
N GLY A 46 11.75 -5.89 2.10
CA GLY A 46 11.84 -7.34 2.28
C GLY A 46 10.92 -7.91 3.35
N VAL A 47 9.93 -7.14 3.81
CA VAL A 47 8.90 -7.65 4.73
C VAL A 47 7.99 -8.64 4.00
N ASN A 48 7.65 -9.75 4.66
CA ASN A 48 6.72 -10.72 4.11
C ASN A 48 5.31 -10.10 3.99
N PRO A 49 4.71 -10.03 2.78
CA PRO A 49 3.38 -9.43 2.57
C PRO A 49 2.27 -10.16 3.34
N GLU A 50 2.37 -11.47 3.55
CA GLU A 50 1.36 -12.23 4.30
C GLU A 50 1.38 -11.86 5.79
N ALA A 51 2.58 -11.79 6.39
CA ALA A 51 2.75 -11.37 7.77
C ALA A 51 2.30 -9.92 7.97
N LEU A 52 2.63 -9.04 7.01
CA LEU A 52 2.18 -7.65 7.02
C LEU A 52 0.65 -7.56 6.98
N ALA A 53 -0.01 -8.35 6.13
CA ALA A 53 -1.47 -8.39 6.06
C ALA A 53 -2.09 -8.80 7.40
N THR A 54 -1.55 -9.83 8.06
CA THR A 54 -2.00 -10.25 9.40
C THR A 54 -1.86 -9.13 10.43
N VAL A 55 -0.71 -8.46 10.47
CA VAL A 55 -0.47 -7.34 11.41
C VAL A 55 -1.43 -6.19 11.15
N VAL A 56 -1.64 -5.81 9.88
CA VAL A 56 -2.59 -4.75 9.51
C VAL A 56 -4.02 -5.10 9.91
N GLN A 57 -4.44 -6.36 9.74
CA GLN A 57 -5.77 -6.82 10.15
C GLN A 57 -5.96 -6.76 11.67
N GLU A 58 -4.97 -7.21 12.44
CA GLU A 58 -5.04 -7.16 13.91
C GLU A 58 -5.05 -5.72 14.43
N ILE A 59 -4.19 -4.84 13.91
CA ILE A 59 -4.18 -3.41 14.29
C ILE A 59 -5.55 -2.77 14.02
N ARG A 60 -6.17 -3.06 12.87
CA ARG A 60 -7.50 -2.54 12.54
C ARG A 60 -8.59 -3.06 13.49
N ARG A 61 -8.50 -4.33 13.86
CA ARG A 61 -9.43 -4.97 14.79
C ARG A 61 -9.31 -4.37 16.20
N GLU A 62 -8.09 -4.21 16.70
CA GLU A 62 -7.84 -3.58 18.01
C GLU A 62 -8.27 -2.11 18.02
N ALA A 63 -7.93 -1.35 16.97
CA ALA A 63 -8.35 0.04 16.85
C ALA A 63 -9.88 0.18 16.85
N ALA A 64 -10.59 -0.69 16.12
CA ALA A 64 -12.05 -0.71 16.13
C ALA A 64 -12.61 -1.08 17.53
N ALA A 65 -11.99 -2.03 18.24
CA ALA A 65 -12.40 -2.39 19.58
C ALA A 65 -12.23 -1.24 20.58
N LEU A 66 -11.16 -0.45 20.47
CA LEU A 66 -10.91 0.74 21.29
C LEU A 66 -11.86 1.91 21.00
N GLN A 67 -12.43 1.99 19.79
CA GLN A 67 -13.41 3.04 19.45
C GLN A 67 -14.82 2.75 19.98
N VAL A 68 -15.10 1.50 20.36
CA VAL A 68 -16.41 1.05 20.86
C VAL A 68 -16.47 1.08 22.40
N SER A 69 -15.34 1.26 23.08
CA SER A 69 -15.24 1.37 24.55
C SER A 69 -15.43 2.80 25.07
#